data_AF-A0A355FPL0-F1
#
_entry.id   AF-A0A355FPL0-F1
#
_cell.length_a   1.000
_cell.length_b   1.000
_cell.length_c   1.000
_cell.angle_alpha   90.00
_cell.angle_beta   90.00
_cell.angle_gamma   90.00
#
_symmetry.space_group_name_H-M   'P 1'
#
loop_
_entity.id
_entity.type
_entity.pdbx_description
1 polymer ?
#
loop_
_entity_poly.entity_id
_entity_poly.type
_entity_poly.pdbx_seq_one_letter_code
_entity_poly.pdbx_strand_id
1 'polypeptide(L)'
;RSEALTIAEEAFQDALAQGGVLAPICELLLSSILMETGDQLKAKERLEESATLLRKLAFEAPLKKSNATVLGTIASIKGGDFGLKPEAVHRERIDQCLFRIRMFGPIRVFHQDEEIDAACWRTVKSRHLLAYLAHQDQPVSTDQIMEDLWPDLDPQRASALFHTTLYYLRRLLQQFSDEELIIRGSKRYQLRPGMILSDRFEFKAKATFALGKPMTKALAEELEATIQLYTGDYLLDLDYQWVIPVQEELKNLYIELKQKLAIYYLQNAMYARSVLHLKQIMDLKPYSEEILQLLLTNYAAMGDQLAVKKQYTAFTATIAEELGMQPSFELVRFYKEISMV
;
A
#
# COMPACT_ATOMS: atom_id res chain seq x y z
N ARG A 1 -34.43 13.60 -26.63
CA ARG A 1 -34.12 14.39 -25.41
C ARG A 1 -34.34 13.57 -24.14
N SER A 2 -35.44 12.80 -23.99
CA SER A 2 -35.53 11.74 -22.96
C SER A 2 -34.64 10.54 -23.26
N GLU A 3 -34.51 10.17 -24.54
CA GLU A 3 -33.73 9.01 -24.99
C GLU A 3 -32.24 9.09 -24.62
N ALA A 4 -31.62 10.28 -24.67
CA ALA A 4 -30.23 10.48 -24.27
C ALA A 4 -30.02 10.34 -22.76
N LEU A 5 -31.01 10.74 -21.95
CA LEU A 5 -30.97 10.58 -20.49
C LEU A 5 -31.13 9.10 -20.12
N THR A 6 -32.07 8.40 -20.77
CA THR A 6 -32.30 6.96 -20.56
C THR A 6 -31.06 6.13 -20.95
N ILE A 7 -30.45 6.40 -22.10
CA ILE A 7 -29.22 5.73 -22.54
C ILE A 7 -28.07 6.00 -21.54
N ALA A 8 -27.97 7.24 -21.02
CA ALA A 8 -26.95 7.60 -20.04
C ALA A 8 -27.20 6.95 -18.65
N GLU A 9 -28.45 6.81 -18.23
CA GLU A 9 -28.82 6.12 -16.99
C GLU A 9 -28.56 4.61 -17.09
N GLU A 10 -28.84 3.99 -18.23
CA GLU A 10 -28.50 2.58 -18.50
C GLU A 10 -26.99 2.36 -18.50
N ALA A 11 -26.24 3.21 -19.20
CA ALA A 11 -24.77 3.16 -19.20
C ALA A 11 -24.18 3.40 -17.81
N PHE A 12 -24.83 4.22 -16.97
CA PHE A 12 -24.44 4.42 -15.58
C PHE A 12 -24.68 3.17 -14.72
N GLN A 13 -25.84 2.52 -14.84
CA GLN A 13 -26.12 1.28 -14.11
C GLN A 13 -25.14 0.16 -14.51
N ASP A 14 -24.80 0.07 -15.80
CA ASP A 14 -23.76 -0.84 -16.29
C ASP A 14 -22.37 -0.49 -15.74
N ALA A 15 -22.02 0.80 -15.68
CA ALA A 15 -20.75 1.26 -15.11
C ALA A 15 -20.66 1.00 -13.59
N LEU A 16 -21.77 1.15 -12.87
CA LEU A 16 -21.87 0.78 -11.45
C LEU A 16 -21.65 -0.72 -11.24
N ALA A 17 -22.21 -1.56 -12.12
CA ALA A 17 -22.03 -3.01 -12.06
C ALA A 17 -20.60 -3.46 -12.41
N GLN A 18 -19.88 -2.66 -13.22
CA GLN A 18 -18.51 -2.94 -13.65
C GLN A 18 -17.43 -2.40 -12.69
N GLY A 19 -17.76 -1.38 -11.89
CA GLY A 19 -16.85 -0.78 -10.89
C GLY A 19 -15.73 0.09 -11.48
N GLY A 20 -15.11 0.95 -10.65
CA GLY A 20 -13.96 1.78 -11.04
C GLY A 20 -14.32 3.22 -11.49
N VAL A 21 -13.46 3.82 -12.32
CA VAL A 21 -13.48 5.27 -12.69
C VAL A 21 -14.66 5.65 -13.60
N LEU A 22 -15.34 4.68 -14.21
CA LEU A 22 -16.42 4.91 -15.16
C LEU A 22 -17.71 5.44 -14.49
N ALA A 23 -18.09 4.92 -13.32
CA ALA A 23 -19.32 5.34 -12.65
C ALA A 23 -19.36 6.84 -12.28
N PRO A 24 -18.29 7.44 -11.70
CA PRO A 24 -18.31 8.89 -11.46
C PRO A 24 -18.28 9.74 -12.73
N ILE A 25 -17.68 9.26 -13.83
CA ILE A 25 -17.71 9.95 -15.13
C ILE A 25 -19.14 9.98 -15.68
N CYS A 26 -19.87 8.86 -15.58
CA CYS A 26 -21.27 8.78 -15.96
C CYS A 26 -22.16 9.74 -15.14
N GLU A 27 -21.92 9.86 -13.84
CA GLU A 27 -22.61 10.86 -12.98
C GLU A 27 -22.33 12.31 -13.40
N LEU A 28 -21.08 12.64 -13.75
CA LEU A 28 -20.74 13.97 -14.27
C LEU A 28 -21.47 14.26 -15.59
N LEU A 29 -21.52 13.29 -16.50
CA LEU A 29 -22.24 13.43 -17.78
C LEU A 29 -23.75 13.60 -17.57
N LEU A 30 -24.35 12.80 -16.68
CA LEU A 30 -25.77 12.93 -16.30
C LEU A 30 -26.08 14.31 -15.72
N SER A 31 -25.21 14.83 -14.85
CA SER A 31 -25.38 16.17 -14.30
C SER A 31 -25.33 17.27 -15.36
N SER A 32 -24.45 17.16 -16.36
CA SER A 32 -24.34 18.12 -17.47
C SER A 32 -25.60 18.11 -18.34
N ILE A 33 -26.13 16.92 -18.64
CA ILE A 33 -27.38 16.76 -19.40
C ILE A 33 -28.56 17.36 -18.61
N LEU A 34 -28.62 17.14 -17.29
CA LEU A 34 -29.66 17.68 -16.43
C LEU A 34 -29.61 19.22 -16.35
N MET A 35 -28.42 19.82 -16.27
CA MET A 35 -28.24 21.27 -16.33
C MET A 35 -28.73 21.89 -17.65
N GLU A 36 -28.49 21.25 -18.78
CA GLU A 36 -29.00 21.69 -20.10
C GLU A 36 -30.52 21.52 -20.26
N THR A 37 -31.13 20.65 -19.46
CA THR A 37 -32.59 20.45 -19.43
C THR A 37 -33.31 21.31 -18.39
N GLY A 38 -32.58 22.04 -17.54
CA GLY A 38 -33.11 22.98 -16.56
C GLY A 38 -33.46 22.38 -15.19
N ASP A 39 -33.17 21.09 -14.94
CA ASP A 39 -33.40 20.44 -13.64
C ASP A 39 -32.16 20.56 -12.75
N GLN A 40 -31.95 21.76 -12.21
CA GLN A 40 -30.76 22.09 -11.42
C GLN A 40 -30.66 21.34 -10.09
N LEU A 41 -31.79 20.90 -9.52
CA LEU A 41 -31.79 20.18 -8.25
C LEU A 41 -31.23 18.77 -8.43
N LYS A 42 -31.73 18.02 -9.42
CA LYS A 42 -31.19 16.68 -9.73
C LYS A 42 -29.77 16.72 -10.26
N ALA A 43 -29.43 17.74 -11.05
CA ALA A 43 -28.05 17.93 -11.49
C ALA A 43 -27.09 18.08 -10.31
N LYS A 44 -27.51 18.80 -9.26
CA LYS A 44 -26.73 18.97 -8.04
C LYS A 44 -26.59 17.66 -7.25
N GLU A 45 -27.67 16.90 -7.07
CA GLU A 45 -27.64 15.60 -6.39
C GLU A 45 -26.67 14.63 -7.09
N ARG A 46 -26.71 14.57 -8.42
CA ARG A 46 -25.81 13.75 -9.25
C ARG A 46 -24.34 14.16 -9.14
N LEU A 47 -24.06 15.47 -9.07
CA LEU A 47 -22.69 15.97 -8.81
C LEU A 47 -22.19 15.58 -7.41
N GLU A 48 -23.06 15.60 -6.40
CA GLU A 48 -22.72 15.18 -5.04
C GLU A 48 -22.45 13.66 -4.96
N GLU A 49 -23.23 12.86 -5.68
CA GLU A 49 -23.02 11.42 -5.84
C GLU A 49 -21.70 11.12 -6.58
N SER A 50 -21.42 11.81 -7.69
CA SER A 50 -20.14 11.72 -8.40
C SER A 50 -18.96 12.07 -7.50
N ALA A 51 -19.04 13.18 -6.77
CA ALA A 51 -17.99 13.60 -5.85
C ALA A 51 -17.75 12.56 -4.75
N THR A 52 -18.82 11.91 -4.28
CA THR A 52 -18.74 10.82 -3.31
C THR A 52 -18.06 9.59 -3.88
N LEU A 53 -18.38 9.21 -5.12
CA LEU A 53 -17.74 8.09 -5.82
C LEU A 53 -16.26 8.37 -6.15
N LEU A 54 -15.93 9.59 -6.60
CA LEU A 54 -14.55 10.02 -6.84
C LEU A 54 -13.72 10.03 -5.56
N ARG A 55 -14.31 10.45 -4.43
CA ARG A 55 -13.65 10.37 -3.12
C ARG A 55 -13.37 8.94 -2.70
N LYS A 56 -14.29 8.00 -2.97
CA LYS A 56 -14.06 6.56 -2.74
C LYS A 56 -12.90 6.03 -3.58
N LEU A 57 -12.86 6.37 -4.87
CA LEU A 57 -11.82 5.92 -5.80
C LEU A 57 -10.44 6.56 -5.56
N ALA A 58 -10.38 7.85 -5.21
CA ALA A 58 -9.12 8.53 -4.89
C ALA A 58 -8.45 7.96 -3.64
N PHE A 59 -9.22 7.26 -2.79
CA PHE A 59 -8.72 6.53 -1.63
C PHE A 59 -8.28 5.10 -1.97
N GLU A 60 -8.74 4.53 -3.09
CA GLU A 60 -8.50 3.13 -3.50
C GLU A 60 -7.30 2.97 -4.45
N ALA A 61 -6.80 4.04 -5.09
CA ALA A 61 -5.52 4.04 -5.83
C ALA A 61 -4.93 5.46 -5.94
N PRO A 62 -3.59 5.67 -5.83
CA PRO A 62 -2.98 6.97 -6.08
C PRO A 62 -3.11 7.30 -7.58
N LEU A 63 -4.05 8.18 -7.91
CA LEU A 63 -4.32 8.61 -9.29
C LEU A 63 -3.07 9.29 -9.89
N LYS A 64 -2.62 8.81 -11.06
CA LYS A 64 -1.50 9.38 -11.83
C LYS A 64 -1.74 10.88 -12.12
N LYS A 65 -0.64 11.63 -12.22
CA LYS A 65 -0.52 13.12 -12.36
C LYS A 65 -1.43 13.82 -13.39
N SER A 66 -2.13 13.09 -14.27
CA SER A 66 -3.05 13.67 -15.28
C SER A 66 -4.37 14.19 -14.69
N ASN A 67 -4.73 13.84 -13.45
CA ASN A 67 -6.03 14.19 -12.84
C ASN A 67 -5.97 15.39 -11.87
N ALA A 68 -4.81 16.02 -11.69
CA ALA A 68 -4.66 17.21 -10.84
C ALA A 68 -5.55 18.38 -11.30
N THR A 69 -5.82 18.45 -12.61
CA THR A 69 -6.71 19.45 -13.22
C THR A 69 -8.17 19.25 -12.79
N VAL A 70 -8.63 18.00 -12.66
CA VAL A 70 -10.00 17.66 -12.25
C VAL A 70 -10.23 18.03 -10.78
N LEU A 71 -9.25 17.78 -9.91
CA LEU A 71 -9.29 18.19 -8.50
C LEU A 71 -9.26 19.72 -8.34
N GLY A 72 -8.52 20.44 -9.20
CA GLY A 72 -8.52 21.91 -9.24
C GLY A 72 -9.89 22.49 -9.63
N THR A 73 -10.62 21.83 -10.54
CA THR A 73 -11.99 22.22 -10.90
C THR A 73 -12.98 21.94 -9.78
N ILE A 74 -12.84 20.81 -9.06
CA ILE A 74 -13.69 20.45 -7.90
C ILE A 74 -13.47 21.44 -6.74
N ALA A 75 -12.24 21.88 -6.48
CA ALA A 75 -11.93 22.89 -5.46
C ALA A 75 -12.49 24.29 -5.77
N SER A 76 -12.86 24.55 -7.03
CA SER A 76 -13.42 25.83 -7.48
C SER A 76 -14.94 25.94 -7.30
N ILE A 77 -15.61 24.83 -6.94
CA ILE A 77 -17.04 24.81 -6.61
C ILE A 77 -17.20 25.40 -5.19
N LYS A 78 -17.41 26.72 -5.13
CA LYS A 78 -17.62 27.47 -3.90
C LYS A 78 -18.80 26.93 -3.10
N GLY A 79 -18.56 26.61 -1.83
CA GLY A 79 -19.58 26.63 -0.78
C GLY A 79 -19.51 25.44 0.17
N GLY A 80 -18.94 25.67 1.35
CA GLY A 80 -19.04 24.75 2.49
C GLY A 80 -17.68 24.39 3.07
N ASP A 81 -17.24 25.17 4.05
CA ASP A 81 -16.20 24.79 4.99
C ASP A 81 -16.69 23.57 5.79
N PHE A 82 -16.42 22.36 5.28
CA PHE A 82 -16.58 21.12 6.02
C PHE A 82 -15.20 20.73 6.55
N GLY A 83 -14.85 21.30 7.71
CA GLY A 83 -13.65 21.00 8.47
C GLY A 83 -13.59 19.55 8.99
N LEU A 84 -13.52 18.58 8.08
CA LEU A 84 -13.22 17.19 8.37
C LEU A 84 -11.76 16.94 8.00
N LYS A 85 -10.91 16.79 9.02
CA LYS A 85 -9.52 16.37 8.85
C LYS A 85 -9.50 14.97 8.21
N PRO A 86 -8.65 14.71 7.18
CA PRO A 86 -8.53 13.39 6.54
C PRO A 86 -8.28 12.24 7.53
N GLU A 87 -7.60 12.55 8.63
CA GLU A 87 -7.31 11.63 9.73
C GLU A 87 -8.56 11.12 10.46
N ALA A 88 -9.63 11.92 10.56
CA ALA A 88 -10.86 11.54 11.26
C ALA A 88 -11.70 10.54 10.44
N VAL A 89 -11.82 10.77 9.14
CA VAL A 89 -12.54 9.87 8.21
C VAL A 89 -11.80 8.54 8.06
N HIS A 90 -10.47 8.55 8.11
CA HIS A 90 -9.68 7.32 8.02
C HIS A 90 -9.79 6.46 9.29
N ARG A 91 -9.91 7.09 10.47
CA ARG A 91 -10.04 6.40 11.76
C ARG A 91 -11.44 5.80 11.97
N GLU A 92 -12.51 6.52 11.60
CA GLU A 92 -13.90 6.00 11.66
C GLU A 92 -14.15 4.80 10.73
N ARG A 93 -13.41 4.70 9.60
CA ARG A 93 -13.52 3.57 8.65
C ARG A 93 -12.74 2.33 9.10
N ILE A 94 -11.64 2.50 9.84
CA ILE A 94 -10.86 1.39 10.40
C ILE A 94 -11.67 0.64 11.47
N ASP A 95 -12.49 1.37 12.24
CA ASP A 95 -13.40 0.78 13.25
C ASP A 95 -14.62 0.05 12.66
N GLN A 96 -14.84 0.15 11.34
CA GLN A 96 -15.96 -0.50 10.64
C GLN A 96 -15.53 -1.72 9.81
N CYS A 97 -14.22 -1.99 9.69
CA CYS A 97 -13.74 -3.17 8.98
C CYS A 97 -13.94 -4.41 9.86
N LEU A 98 -14.65 -5.40 9.33
CA LEU A 98 -14.92 -6.66 10.05
C LEU A 98 -13.65 -7.50 10.23
N PHE A 99 -12.75 -7.46 9.25
CA PHE A 99 -11.51 -8.24 9.28
C PHE A 99 -10.28 -7.36 9.08
N ARG A 100 -9.18 -7.78 9.72
CA ARG A 100 -7.85 -7.23 9.51
C ARG A 100 -6.90 -8.35 9.09
N ILE A 101 -6.15 -8.14 8.02
CA ILE A 101 -5.13 -9.07 7.53
C ILE A 101 -3.78 -8.41 7.74
N ARG A 102 -2.92 -9.08 8.50
CA ARG A 102 -1.49 -8.75 8.57
C ARG A 102 -0.74 -9.57 7.54
N MET A 103 -0.01 -8.88 6.69
CA MET A 103 0.73 -9.43 5.56
C MET A 103 2.22 -9.08 5.62
N PHE A 104 2.69 -8.27 6.56
CA PHE A 104 4.12 -8.13 6.84
C PHE A 104 4.56 -9.18 7.88
N GLY A 105 5.41 -10.12 7.46
CA GLY A 105 5.65 -11.38 8.16
C GLY A 105 4.73 -12.50 7.68
N PRO A 106 4.53 -13.56 8.48
CA PRO A 106 3.56 -14.61 8.16
C PRO A 106 2.13 -14.05 8.09
N ILE A 107 1.30 -14.56 7.18
CA ILE A 107 -0.10 -14.11 7.11
C ILE A 107 -0.86 -14.41 8.40
N ARG A 108 -1.47 -13.37 8.97
CA ARG A 108 -2.35 -13.46 10.13
C ARG A 108 -3.67 -12.76 9.83
N VAL A 109 -4.77 -13.38 10.23
CA VAL A 109 -6.12 -12.89 9.93
C VAL A 109 -6.86 -12.71 11.24
N PHE A 110 -7.41 -11.52 11.43
CA PHE A 110 -8.13 -11.13 12.62
C PHE A 110 -9.58 -10.82 12.25
N HIS A 111 -10.51 -11.29 13.08
CA HIS A 111 -11.88 -10.80 13.08
C HIS A 111 -11.99 -9.86 14.29
N GLN A 112 -12.32 -8.59 14.04
CA GLN A 112 -12.15 -7.52 15.04
C GLN A 112 -10.70 -7.54 15.59
N ASP A 113 -10.52 -7.82 16.88
CA ASP A 113 -9.20 -7.88 17.54
C ASP A 113 -8.73 -9.31 17.86
N GLU A 114 -9.53 -10.33 17.53
CA GLU A 114 -9.19 -11.74 17.78
C GLU A 114 -8.61 -12.40 16.53
N GLU A 115 -7.45 -13.06 16.69
CA GLU A 115 -6.83 -13.81 15.60
C GLU A 115 -7.60 -15.10 15.33
N ILE A 116 -7.88 -15.36 14.06
CA ILE A 116 -8.46 -16.63 13.61
C ILE A 116 -7.40 -17.71 13.71
N ASP A 117 -7.59 -18.65 14.64
CA ASP A 117 -6.69 -19.77 14.89
C ASP A 117 -6.42 -20.58 13.60
N ALA A 118 -5.18 -21.03 13.44
CA ALA A 118 -4.75 -21.93 12.37
C ALA A 118 -5.67 -23.17 12.24
N ALA A 119 -6.19 -23.70 13.36
CA ALA A 119 -7.09 -24.85 13.39
C ALA A 119 -8.46 -24.59 12.73
N CYS A 120 -8.90 -23.32 12.64
CA CYS A 120 -10.13 -22.95 11.95
C CYS A 120 -10.02 -23.09 10.43
N TRP A 121 -8.79 -23.06 9.89
CA TRP A 121 -8.54 -23.18 8.46
C TRP A 121 -8.63 -24.63 8.02
N ARG A 122 -9.64 -24.96 7.21
CA ARG A 122 -9.78 -26.31 6.65
C ARG A 122 -8.56 -26.74 5.83
N THR A 123 -7.93 -25.80 5.13
CA THR A 123 -6.71 -26.02 4.35
C THR A 123 -5.81 -24.80 4.38
N VAL A 124 -4.50 -25.01 4.27
CA VAL A 124 -3.51 -23.93 4.09
C VAL A 124 -3.80 -23.12 2.81
N LYS A 125 -4.25 -23.78 1.73
CA LYS A 125 -4.62 -23.11 0.48
C LYS A 125 -5.80 -22.14 0.63
N SER A 126 -6.72 -22.35 1.56
CA SER A 126 -7.79 -21.37 1.85
C SER A 126 -7.21 -20.07 2.41
N ARG A 127 -6.18 -20.16 3.27
CA ARG A 127 -5.45 -19.00 3.79
C ARG A 127 -4.66 -18.31 2.68
N HIS A 128 -4.00 -19.08 1.81
CA HIS A 128 -3.25 -18.53 0.68
C HIS A 128 -4.17 -17.84 -0.34
N LEU A 129 -5.36 -18.39 -0.59
CA LEU A 129 -6.36 -17.75 -1.45
C LEU A 129 -6.84 -16.42 -0.86
N LEU A 130 -7.05 -16.33 0.45
CA LEU A 130 -7.38 -15.06 1.08
C LEU A 130 -6.23 -14.05 0.96
N ALA A 131 -4.99 -14.49 1.22
CA ALA A 131 -3.78 -13.67 1.05
C ALA A 131 -3.69 -13.11 -0.38
N TYR A 132 -3.91 -13.96 -1.36
CA TYR A 132 -3.90 -13.62 -2.77
C TYR A 132 -4.99 -12.60 -3.11
N LEU A 133 -6.23 -12.83 -2.70
CA LEU A 133 -7.31 -11.87 -2.96
C LEU A 133 -7.09 -10.53 -2.23
N ALA A 134 -6.44 -10.52 -1.06
CA ALA A 134 -6.07 -9.31 -0.34
C ALA A 134 -4.87 -8.58 -0.96
N HIS A 135 -4.03 -9.29 -1.72
CA HIS A 135 -2.96 -8.71 -2.50
C HIS A 135 -3.50 -7.94 -3.73
N GLN A 136 -4.60 -8.40 -4.31
CA GLN A 136 -5.13 -7.84 -5.54
C GLN A 136 -5.84 -6.50 -5.28
N ASP A 137 -5.36 -5.45 -5.93
CA ASP A 137 -6.00 -4.12 -5.88
C ASP A 137 -7.21 -4.03 -6.83
N GLN A 138 -7.46 -5.05 -7.66
CA GLN A 138 -8.53 -5.12 -8.67
C GLN A 138 -9.11 -6.54 -8.78
N PRO A 139 -10.35 -6.71 -9.31
CA PRO A 139 -10.93 -8.04 -9.50
C PRO A 139 -10.11 -8.94 -10.42
N VAL A 140 -9.76 -10.13 -9.93
CA VAL A 140 -8.87 -11.08 -10.58
C VAL A 140 -9.63 -12.24 -11.21
N SER A 141 -9.22 -12.68 -12.40
CA SER A 141 -9.90 -13.77 -13.12
C SER A 141 -9.67 -15.13 -12.45
N THR A 142 -10.60 -16.05 -12.67
CA THR A 142 -10.46 -17.44 -12.21
C THR A 142 -9.16 -18.07 -12.74
N ASP A 143 -8.84 -17.82 -14.02
CA ASP A 143 -7.65 -18.39 -14.67
C ASP A 143 -6.35 -17.91 -14.02
N GLN A 144 -6.25 -16.61 -13.72
CA GLN A 144 -5.07 -16.05 -13.04
C GLN A 144 -4.92 -16.60 -11.61
N ILE A 145 -6.02 -16.71 -10.85
CA ILE A 145 -5.97 -17.32 -9.51
C ILE A 145 -5.45 -18.76 -9.59
N MET A 146 -5.89 -19.53 -10.58
CA MET A 146 -5.48 -20.92 -10.76
C MET A 146 -4.01 -21.03 -11.10
N GLU A 147 -3.52 -20.22 -12.03
CA GLU A 147 -2.12 -20.17 -12.44
C GLU A 147 -1.20 -19.77 -11.27
N ASP A 148 -1.59 -18.76 -10.50
CA ASP A 148 -0.76 -18.23 -9.40
C ASP A 148 -0.74 -19.14 -8.15
N LEU A 149 -1.82 -19.87 -7.87
CA LEU A 149 -1.92 -20.69 -6.66
C LEU A 149 -1.72 -22.20 -6.92
N TRP A 150 -1.90 -22.68 -8.14
CA TRP A 150 -1.71 -24.08 -8.53
C TRP A 150 -0.98 -24.20 -9.88
N PRO A 151 0.22 -23.63 -10.02
CA PRO A 151 0.94 -23.58 -11.30
C PRO A 151 1.28 -24.96 -11.88
N ASP A 152 1.46 -25.97 -11.01
CA ASP A 152 1.91 -27.31 -11.41
C ASP A 152 0.77 -28.26 -11.82
N LEU A 153 -0.48 -27.79 -11.81
CA LEU A 153 -1.65 -28.62 -12.07
C LEU A 153 -2.26 -28.33 -13.43
N ASP A 154 -2.84 -29.36 -14.06
CA ASP A 154 -3.64 -29.16 -15.26
C ASP A 154 -4.90 -28.31 -14.95
N PRO A 155 -5.45 -27.59 -15.95
CA PRO A 155 -6.54 -26.65 -15.73
C PRO A 155 -7.80 -27.26 -15.08
N GLN A 156 -8.10 -28.53 -15.35
CA GLN A 156 -9.29 -29.18 -14.80
C GLN A 156 -9.12 -29.46 -13.31
N ARG A 157 -7.94 -29.97 -12.90
CA ARG A 157 -7.62 -30.19 -11.49
C ARG A 157 -7.47 -28.87 -10.72
N ALA A 158 -6.82 -27.88 -11.30
CA ALA A 158 -6.69 -26.55 -10.71
C ALA A 158 -8.07 -25.92 -10.45
N SER A 159 -9.00 -26.03 -11.41
CA SER A 159 -10.37 -25.53 -11.27
C SER A 159 -11.13 -26.22 -10.14
N ALA A 160 -11.07 -27.55 -10.06
CA ALA A 160 -11.72 -28.31 -9.00
C ALA A 160 -11.20 -27.93 -7.60
N LEU A 161 -9.86 -27.80 -7.46
CA LEU A 161 -9.24 -27.37 -6.21
C LEU A 161 -9.54 -25.92 -5.86
N PHE A 162 -9.55 -25.02 -6.84
CA PHE A 162 -9.93 -23.63 -6.64
C PHE A 162 -11.34 -23.52 -6.06
N HIS A 163 -12.34 -24.15 -6.69
CA HIS A 163 -13.72 -24.09 -6.22
C HIS A 163 -13.91 -24.72 -4.85
N THR A 164 -13.23 -25.83 -4.56
CA THR A 164 -13.22 -26.47 -3.23
C THR A 164 -12.59 -25.55 -2.18
N THR A 165 -11.46 -24.92 -2.50
CA THR A 165 -10.73 -24.00 -1.61
C THR A 165 -11.54 -22.74 -1.32
N LEU A 166 -12.18 -22.17 -2.35
CA LEU A 166 -13.08 -21.03 -2.25
C LEU A 166 -14.30 -21.34 -1.39
N TYR A 167 -14.88 -22.54 -1.55
CA TYR A 167 -15.99 -23.00 -0.71
C TYR A 167 -15.58 -23.06 0.77
N TYR A 168 -14.43 -23.66 1.09
CA TYR A 168 -13.93 -23.71 2.46
C TYR A 168 -13.64 -22.32 3.03
N LEU A 169 -13.06 -21.44 2.23
CA LEU A 169 -12.80 -20.05 2.64
C LEU A 169 -14.11 -19.31 2.94
N ARG A 170 -15.11 -19.40 2.06
CA ARG A 170 -16.43 -18.79 2.29
C ARG A 170 -17.12 -19.34 3.53
N ARG A 171 -17.09 -20.66 3.73
CA ARG A 171 -17.65 -21.32 4.92
C ARG A 171 -17.00 -20.82 6.21
N LEU A 172 -15.68 -20.63 6.22
CA LEU A 172 -14.96 -20.08 7.37
C LEU A 172 -15.39 -18.63 7.64
N LEU A 173 -15.36 -17.78 6.62
CA LEU A 173 -15.71 -16.36 6.76
C LEU A 173 -17.18 -16.16 7.21
N GLN A 174 -18.09 -17.02 6.75
CA GLN A 174 -19.50 -17.03 7.15
C GLN A 174 -19.74 -17.37 8.63
N GLN A 175 -18.75 -17.91 9.35
CA GLN A 175 -18.87 -18.14 10.80
C GLN A 175 -18.79 -16.85 11.60
N PHE A 176 -18.23 -15.79 11.01
CA PHE A 176 -17.95 -14.52 11.67
C PHE A 176 -18.81 -13.37 11.13
N SER A 177 -19.35 -13.49 9.91
CA SER A 177 -20.23 -12.48 9.31
C SER A 177 -21.19 -13.09 8.31
N ASP A 178 -22.43 -12.59 8.30
CA ASP A 178 -23.46 -12.95 7.31
C ASP A 178 -23.24 -12.23 5.96
N GLU A 179 -22.33 -11.26 5.90
CA GLU A 179 -22.01 -10.51 4.68
C GLU A 179 -21.18 -11.34 3.69
N GLU A 180 -21.46 -11.19 2.39
CA GLU A 180 -20.65 -11.85 1.36
C GLU A 180 -19.31 -11.13 1.17
N LEU A 181 -18.25 -11.61 1.83
CA LEU A 181 -16.92 -10.99 1.80
C LEU A 181 -16.12 -11.23 0.51
N ILE A 182 -16.45 -12.29 -0.25
CA ILE A 182 -15.78 -12.60 -1.53
C ILE A 182 -16.80 -12.49 -2.65
N ILE A 183 -16.74 -11.37 -3.35
CA ILE A 183 -17.67 -11.01 -4.43
C ILE A 183 -17.18 -11.63 -5.73
N ARG A 184 -18.13 -12.12 -6.53
CA ARG A 184 -17.88 -12.64 -7.87
C ARG A 184 -18.62 -11.82 -8.92
N GLY A 185 -17.91 -11.35 -9.95
CA GLY A 185 -18.50 -10.67 -11.12
C GLY A 185 -17.76 -11.08 -12.40
N SER A 186 -18.47 -11.45 -13.46
CA SER A 186 -17.87 -11.80 -14.77
C SER A 186 -16.70 -12.80 -14.71
N LYS A 187 -16.82 -13.86 -13.89
CA LYS A 187 -15.76 -14.86 -13.60
C LYS A 187 -14.49 -14.31 -12.93
N ARG A 188 -14.58 -13.12 -12.35
CA ARG A 188 -13.57 -12.51 -11.51
C ARG A 188 -13.98 -12.53 -10.05
N TYR A 189 -13.00 -12.51 -9.17
CA TYR A 189 -13.16 -12.50 -7.72
C TYR A 189 -12.42 -11.32 -7.11
N GLN A 190 -12.97 -10.78 -6.04
CA GLN A 190 -12.34 -9.77 -5.21
C GLN A 190 -12.88 -9.85 -3.78
N LEU A 191 -12.12 -9.28 -2.84
CA LEU A 191 -12.64 -9.02 -1.50
C LEU A 191 -13.61 -7.83 -1.55
N ARG A 192 -14.67 -7.87 -0.74
CA ARG A 192 -15.62 -6.77 -0.60
C ARG A 192 -14.88 -5.52 -0.08
N PRO A 193 -14.88 -4.41 -0.84
CA PRO A 193 -14.23 -3.19 -0.40
C PRO A 193 -14.79 -2.69 0.93
N GLY A 194 -13.89 -2.21 1.81
CA GLY A 194 -14.26 -1.66 3.12
C GLY A 194 -14.61 -2.68 4.20
N MET A 195 -14.61 -3.99 3.91
CA MET A 195 -14.83 -5.02 4.94
C MET A 195 -13.54 -5.63 5.49
N ILE A 196 -12.46 -5.50 4.72
CA ILE A 196 -11.18 -6.12 5.04
C ILE A 196 -10.10 -5.04 4.96
N LEU A 197 -9.39 -4.85 6.06
CA LEU A 197 -8.23 -3.95 6.14
C LEU A 197 -6.95 -4.76 6.03
N SER A 198 -6.01 -4.32 5.19
CA SER A 198 -4.67 -4.91 5.06
C SER A 198 -3.61 -3.91 5.52
N ASP A 199 -2.66 -4.37 6.32
CA ASP A 199 -1.47 -3.59 6.70
C ASP A 199 -0.62 -3.19 5.48
N ARG A 200 -0.52 -4.04 4.44
CA ARG A 200 0.10 -3.71 3.14
C ARG A 200 -0.55 -2.48 2.54
N PHE A 201 -1.88 -2.45 2.49
CA PHE A 201 -2.61 -1.35 1.87
C PHE A 201 -2.37 -0.05 2.64
N GLU A 202 -2.50 -0.09 3.97
CA GLU A 202 -2.24 1.07 4.84
C GLU A 202 -0.80 1.58 4.69
N PHE A 203 0.18 0.66 4.71
CA PHE A 203 1.59 0.98 4.52
C PHE A 203 1.84 1.63 3.16
N LYS A 204 1.39 1.02 2.05
CA LYS A 204 1.59 1.58 0.69
C LYS A 204 0.95 2.95 0.55
N ALA A 205 -0.26 3.15 1.08
CA ALA A 205 -0.97 4.42 0.99
C ALA A 205 -0.20 5.54 1.71
N LYS A 206 0.20 5.31 2.98
CA LYS A 206 0.97 6.28 3.78
C LYS A 206 2.37 6.53 3.21
N ALA A 207 3.05 5.47 2.78
CA ALA A 207 4.36 5.56 2.14
C ALA A 207 4.31 6.45 0.88
N THR A 208 3.36 6.18 -0.03
CA THR A 208 3.20 6.94 -1.28
C THR A 208 2.93 8.43 -0.99
N PHE A 209 2.06 8.70 -0.02
CA PHE A 209 1.75 10.07 0.41
C PHE A 209 2.99 10.79 0.95
N ALA A 210 3.80 10.11 1.75
CA ALA A 210 4.98 10.67 2.37
C ALA A 210 6.11 10.91 1.36
N LEU A 211 6.32 10.02 0.39
CA LEU A 211 7.35 10.18 -0.63
C LEU A 211 7.12 11.43 -1.50
N GLY A 212 5.86 11.76 -1.80
CA GLY A 212 5.49 12.92 -2.61
C GLY A 212 5.59 14.29 -1.92
N LYS A 213 5.99 14.36 -0.65
CA LYS A 213 5.96 15.59 0.16
C LYS A 213 7.33 15.98 0.74
N PRO A 214 7.58 17.29 0.95
CA PRO A 214 8.74 17.73 1.73
C PRO A 214 8.61 17.26 3.17
N MET A 215 9.74 16.92 3.79
CA MET A 215 9.72 16.43 5.16
C MET A 215 9.43 17.55 6.15
N THR A 216 8.48 17.31 7.04
CA THR A 216 8.15 18.16 8.19
C THR A 216 8.21 17.32 9.47
N LYS A 217 8.21 17.95 10.64
CA LYS A 217 8.16 17.23 11.92
C LYS A 217 6.95 16.30 12.01
N ALA A 218 5.77 16.80 11.63
CA ALA A 218 4.53 16.01 11.64
C ALA A 218 4.61 14.82 10.69
N LEU A 219 5.15 15.01 9.48
CA LEU A 219 5.33 13.91 8.52
C LEU A 219 6.36 12.88 9.01
N ALA A 220 7.42 13.31 9.70
CA ALA A 220 8.39 12.40 10.30
C ALA A 220 7.76 11.54 11.40
N GLU A 221 6.92 12.12 12.26
CA GLU A 221 6.17 11.37 13.29
C GLU A 221 5.17 10.38 12.68
N GLU A 222 4.47 10.77 11.60
CA GLU A 222 3.59 9.88 10.85
C GLU A 222 4.36 8.73 10.16
N LEU A 223 5.54 9.04 9.62
CA LEU A 223 6.40 8.04 8.98
C LEU A 223 6.95 7.03 9.99
N GLU A 224 7.35 7.48 11.18
CA GLU A 224 7.76 6.59 12.28
C GLU A 224 6.63 5.59 12.61
N ALA A 225 5.37 6.03 12.67
CA ALA A 225 4.24 5.12 12.86
C ALA A 225 4.02 4.19 11.66
N THR A 226 4.23 4.68 10.44
CA THR A 226 4.04 3.92 9.20
C THR A 226 5.04 2.77 9.08
N ILE A 227 6.32 3.01 9.37
CA ILE A 227 7.35 1.97 9.29
C ILE A 227 7.15 0.85 10.32
N GLN A 228 6.44 1.10 11.44
CA GLN A 228 6.11 0.05 12.42
C GLN A 228 5.08 -0.97 11.89
N LEU A 229 4.36 -0.64 10.81
CA LEU A 229 3.49 -1.61 10.14
C LEU A 229 4.30 -2.72 9.45
N TYR A 230 5.51 -2.39 9.01
CA TYR A 230 6.43 -3.35 8.38
C TYR A 230 7.16 -4.16 9.46
N THR A 231 6.55 -5.27 9.88
CA THR A 231 7.10 -6.12 10.95
C THR A 231 7.95 -7.30 10.46
N GLY A 232 8.00 -7.53 9.15
CA GLY A 232 8.77 -8.58 8.49
C GLY A 232 8.51 -8.57 6.98
N ASP A 233 9.25 -9.41 6.24
CA ASP A 233 9.06 -9.51 4.78
C ASP A 233 7.61 -9.89 4.44
N TYR A 234 7.10 -9.31 3.35
CA TYR A 234 5.71 -9.45 2.94
C TYR A 234 5.35 -10.92 2.66
N LEU A 235 4.32 -11.46 3.31
CA LEU A 235 3.87 -12.86 3.18
C LEU A 235 5.03 -13.85 3.29
N LEU A 236 5.82 -13.72 4.36
CA LEU A 236 7.06 -14.50 4.58
C LEU A 236 6.85 -16.02 4.50
N ASP A 237 5.64 -16.51 4.81
CA ASP A 237 5.29 -17.94 4.79
C ASP A 237 4.79 -18.44 3.42
N LEU A 238 4.77 -17.58 2.38
CA LEU A 238 4.36 -17.93 1.02
C LEU A 238 5.55 -17.81 0.05
N ASP A 239 5.67 -18.81 -0.83
CA ASP A 239 6.77 -18.99 -1.77
C ASP A 239 6.33 -18.92 -3.25
N TYR A 240 5.17 -18.29 -3.51
CA TYR A 240 4.67 -18.13 -4.87
C TYR A 240 5.49 -17.14 -5.70
N GLN A 241 5.60 -17.38 -7.01
CA GLN A 241 6.36 -16.54 -7.94
C GLN A 241 5.89 -15.07 -7.95
N TRP A 242 4.60 -14.82 -7.75
CA TRP A 242 4.05 -13.46 -7.69
C TRP A 242 4.39 -12.72 -6.38
N VAL A 243 4.78 -13.42 -5.31
CA VAL A 243 5.12 -12.82 -4.01
C VAL A 243 6.51 -12.18 -4.05
N ILE A 244 7.47 -12.84 -4.69
CA ILE A 244 8.89 -12.45 -4.75
C ILE A 244 9.10 -10.98 -5.19
N PRO A 245 8.58 -10.53 -6.36
CA PRO A 245 8.78 -9.15 -6.79
C PRO A 245 8.13 -8.13 -5.85
N VAL A 246 7.02 -8.50 -5.19
CA VAL A 246 6.27 -7.64 -4.28
C VAL A 246 6.99 -7.50 -2.94
N GLN A 247 7.60 -8.58 -2.44
CA GLN A 247 8.48 -8.55 -1.27
C GLN A 247 9.62 -7.55 -1.49
N GLU A 248 10.30 -7.63 -2.62
CA GLU A 248 11.40 -6.74 -2.97
C GLU A 248 10.93 -5.29 -3.13
N GLU A 249 9.79 -5.04 -3.80
CA GLU A 249 9.18 -3.71 -3.91
C GLU A 249 8.92 -3.10 -2.53
N LEU A 250 8.22 -3.84 -1.65
CA LEU A 250 7.82 -3.34 -0.33
C LEU A 250 9.02 -3.15 0.61
N LYS A 251 10.02 -4.05 0.53
CA LYS A 251 11.28 -3.91 1.27
C LYS A 251 12.07 -2.69 0.83
N ASN A 252 12.18 -2.43 -0.47
CA ASN A 252 12.82 -1.23 -0.97
C ASN A 252 12.07 0.04 -0.58
N LEU A 253 10.74 0.03 -0.63
CA LEU A 253 9.91 1.13 -0.16
C LEU A 253 10.15 1.41 1.33
N TYR A 254 10.17 0.37 2.17
CA TYR A 254 10.49 0.49 3.60
C TYR A 254 11.86 1.11 3.85
N ILE A 255 12.89 0.67 3.11
CA ILE A 255 14.24 1.23 3.19
C ILE A 255 14.25 2.70 2.77
N GLU A 256 13.55 3.07 1.71
CA GLU A 256 13.45 4.44 1.23
C GLU A 256 12.82 5.37 2.29
N LEU A 257 11.73 4.94 2.93
CA LEU A 257 11.10 5.70 4.01
C LEU A 257 12.06 5.92 5.20
N LYS A 258 12.79 4.87 5.60
CA LYS A 258 13.79 4.96 6.66
C LYS A 258 14.95 5.88 6.30
N GLN A 259 15.43 5.83 5.06
CA GLN A 259 16.48 6.72 4.59
C GLN A 259 15.99 8.17 4.60
N LYS A 260 14.75 8.42 4.19
CA LYS A 260 14.12 9.75 4.26
C LYS A 260 14.02 10.28 5.70
N LEU A 261 13.63 9.42 6.66
CA LEU A 261 13.67 9.75 8.09
C LEU A 261 15.08 10.04 8.59
N ALA A 262 16.05 9.20 8.23
CA ALA A 262 17.44 9.37 8.63
C ALA A 262 18.02 10.70 8.15
N ILE A 263 17.79 11.07 6.89
CA ILE A 263 18.24 12.34 6.31
C ILE A 263 17.58 13.52 7.04
N TYR A 264 16.28 13.44 7.30
CA TYR A 264 15.58 14.47 8.06
C TYR A 264 16.17 14.65 9.47
N TYR A 265 16.41 13.57 10.20
CA TYR A 265 16.99 13.65 11.52
C TYR A 265 18.42 14.17 11.51
N LEU A 266 19.23 13.79 10.51
CA LEU A 266 20.57 14.34 10.32
C LEU A 266 20.52 15.86 10.10
N GLN A 267 19.66 16.35 9.19
CA GLN A 267 19.49 17.77 8.89
C GLN A 267 19.02 18.60 10.09
N ASN A 268 18.34 17.97 11.05
CA ASN A 268 17.84 18.61 12.27
C ASN A 268 18.72 18.32 13.50
N ALA A 269 19.96 17.86 13.30
CA ALA A 269 20.92 17.52 14.35
C ALA A 269 20.42 16.47 15.38
N MET A 270 19.43 15.66 15.00
CA MET A 270 18.90 14.55 15.79
C MET A 270 19.66 13.25 15.49
N TYR A 271 20.99 13.29 15.64
CA TYR A 271 21.90 12.25 15.14
C TYR A 271 21.58 10.85 15.66
N ALA A 272 21.25 10.69 16.95
CA ALA A 272 20.92 9.39 17.52
C ALA A 272 19.74 8.69 16.81
N ARG A 273 18.71 9.46 16.41
CA ARG A 273 17.57 8.93 15.65
C ARG A 273 17.95 8.59 14.22
N SER A 274 18.79 9.42 13.58
CA SER A 274 19.30 9.12 12.24
C SER A 274 20.13 7.84 12.21
N VAL A 275 21.08 7.69 13.15
CA VAL A 275 21.94 6.51 13.30
C VAL A 275 21.11 5.24 13.52
N LEU A 276 20.02 5.31 14.31
CA LEU A 276 19.13 4.16 14.54
C LEU A 276 18.57 3.62 13.21
N HIS A 277 18.00 4.50 12.38
CA HIS A 277 17.46 4.12 11.08
C HIS A 277 18.56 3.62 10.12
N LEU A 278 19.70 4.30 10.06
CA LEU A 278 20.80 3.93 9.16
C LEU A 278 21.41 2.57 9.50
N LYS A 279 21.55 2.22 10.79
CA LYS A 279 22.01 0.88 11.19
C LYS A 279 21.06 -0.20 10.73
N GLN A 280 19.75 0.01 10.90
CA GLN A 280 18.74 -0.94 10.44
C GLN A 280 18.72 -1.07 8.90
N ILE A 281 19.04 0.00 8.17
CA ILE A 281 19.21 -0.08 6.72
C ILE A 281 20.50 -0.85 6.37
N MET A 282 21.60 -0.66 7.10
CA MET A 282 22.84 -1.40 6.89
C MET A 282 22.64 -2.92 7.07
N ASP A 283 21.81 -3.35 8.01
CA ASP A 283 21.47 -4.78 8.16
C ASP A 283 20.75 -5.34 6.92
N LEU A 284 20.02 -4.50 6.18
CA LEU A 284 19.28 -4.87 4.97
C LEU A 284 20.08 -4.67 3.68
N LYS A 285 20.98 -3.70 3.66
CA LYS A 285 21.85 -3.33 2.54
C LYS A 285 23.30 -3.22 3.02
N PRO A 286 23.93 -4.34 3.43
CA PRO A 286 25.25 -4.35 4.07
C PRO A 286 26.38 -3.79 3.20
N TYR A 287 26.18 -3.79 1.88
CA TYR A 287 27.17 -3.36 0.89
C TYR A 287 26.90 -1.95 0.33
N SER A 288 25.95 -1.20 0.90
CA SER A 288 25.63 0.13 0.40
C SER A 288 26.61 1.18 0.93
N GLU A 289 27.50 1.65 0.04
CA GLU A 289 28.40 2.75 0.35
C GLU A 289 27.66 4.07 0.63
N GLU A 290 26.52 4.31 -0.03
CA GLU A 290 25.69 5.50 0.19
C GLU A 290 25.17 5.57 1.65
N ILE A 291 24.64 4.45 2.15
CA ILE A 291 24.15 4.36 3.53
C ILE A 291 25.31 4.46 4.52
N LEU A 292 26.47 3.86 4.19
CA LEU A 292 27.68 4.05 4.98
C LEU A 292 28.07 5.53 5.06
N GLN A 293 28.11 6.26 3.94
CA GLN A 293 28.46 7.69 3.93
C GLN A 293 27.53 8.52 4.83
N LEU A 294 26.23 8.26 4.80
CA LEU A 294 25.26 8.91 5.69
C LEU A 294 25.53 8.59 7.17
N LEU A 295 25.90 7.35 7.48
CA LEU A 295 26.21 6.92 8.85
C LEU A 295 27.51 7.54 9.36
N LEU A 296 28.55 7.60 8.52
CA LEU A 296 29.81 8.27 8.86
C LEU A 296 29.62 9.78 9.01
N THR A 297 28.80 10.41 8.17
CA THR A 297 28.44 11.83 8.30
C THR A 297 27.79 12.11 9.65
N ASN A 298 26.90 11.23 10.12
CA ASN A 298 26.29 11.35 11.45
C ASN A 298 27.35 11.30 12.57
N TYR A 299 28.23 10.31 12.56
CA TYR A 299 29.26 10.19 13.59
C TYR A 299 30.25 11.36 13.58
N ALA A 300 30.65 11.82 12.39
CA ALA A 300 31.50 13.00 12.25
C ALA A 300 30.82 14.26 12.81
N ALA A 301 29.52 14.46 12.53
CA ALA A 301 28.75 15.58 13.06
C ALA A 301 28.58 15.52 14.60
N MET A 302 28.63 14.33 15.19
CA MET A 302 28.67 14.13 16.64
C MET A 302 30.08 14.33 17.24
N GLY A 303 31.13 14.48 16.42
CA GLY A 303 32.52 14.50 16.85
C GLY A 303 33.09 13.14 17.23
N ASP A 304 32.39 12.04 16.92
CA ASP A 304 32.81 10.67 17.27
C ASP A 304 33.70 10.08 16.17
N GLN A 305 34.93 10.58 16.07
CA GLN A 305 35.93 10.10 15.10
C GLN A 305 36.30 8.62 15.29
N LEU A 306 36.17 8.10 16.52
CA LEU A 306 36.39 6.69 16.79
C LEU A 306 35.30 5.83 16.11
N ALA A 307 34.03 6.23 16.20
CA ALA A 307 32.93 5.55 15.52
C ALA A 307 33.06 5.62 13.99
N VAL A 308 33.48 6.78 13.44
CA VAL A 308 33.78 6.93 12.00
C VAL A 308 34.80 5.88 11.55
N LYS A 309 35.96 5.82 12.22
CA LYS A 309 37.02 4.86 11.88
C LYS A 309 36.58 3.41 12.02
N LYS A 310 35.89 3.07 13.12
CA LYS A 310 35.41 1.71 13.37
C LYS A 310 34.42 1.25 12.31
N GLN A 311 33.43 2.08 11.97
CA GLN A 311 32.40 1.74 11.01
C GLN A 311 32.96 1.60 9.59
N TYR A 312 33.83 2.51 9.17
CA TYR A 312 34.50 2.40 7.87
C TYR A 312 35.32 1.11 7.78
N THR A 313 36.16 0.84 8.78
CA THR A 313 37.01 -0.37 8.80
C THR A 313 36.17 -1.65 8.74
N ALA A 314 35.09 -1.74 9.52
CA ALA A 314 34.19 -2.88 9.51
C ALA A 314 33.54 -3.11 8.14
N PHE A 315 33.06 -2.04 7.51
CA PHE A 315 32.50 -2.13 6.15
C PHE A 315 33.55 -2.61 5.14
N THR A 316 34.76 -2.01 5.16
CA THR A 316 35.84 -2.40 4.24
C THR A 316 36.24 -3.87 4.38
N ALA A 317 36.25 -4.39 5.61
CA ALA A 317 36.51 -5.80 5.86
C ALA A 317 35.39 -6.68 5.29
N THR A 318 34.13 -6.31 5.57
CA THR A 318 32.95 -7.05 5.11
C THR A 318 32.91 -7.19 3.58
N ILE A 319 33.07 -6.09 2.82
CA ILE A 319 33.03 -6.17 1.35
C ILE A 319 34.25 -6.90 0.75
N ALA A 320 35.40 -6.86 1.42
CA ALA A 320 36.59 -7.59 0.99
C ALA A 320 36.43 -9.09 1.23
N GLU A 321 35.90 -9.48 2.39
CA GLU A 321 35.68 -10.87 2.77
C GLU A 321 34.53 -11.52 2.00
N GLU A 322 33.39 -10.85 1.85
CA GLU A 322 32.17 -11.43 1.29
C GLU A 322 32.06 -11.24 -0.24
N LEU A 323 32.60 -10.15 -0.78
CA LEU A 323 32.50 -9.83 -2.22
C LEU A 323 33.84 -9.84 -2.96
N GLY A 324 34.97 -9.94 -2.26
CA GLY A 324 36.29 -9.80 -2.88
C GLY A 324 36.54 -8.41 -3.47
N MET A 325 35.80 -7.39 -3.01
CA MET A 325 35.84 -6.03 -3.53
C MET A 325 36.60 -5.09 -2.60
N GLN A 326 36.99 -3.94 -3.14
CA GLN A 326 37.54 -2.83 -2.37
C GLN A 326 36.54 -1.66 -2.40
N PRO A 327 36.58 -0.75 -1.41
CA PRO A 327 35.75 0.45 -1.42
C PRO A 327 35.97 1.26 -2.69
N SER A 328 34.92 1.93 -3.17
CA SER A 328 35.04 2.83 -4.31
C SER A 328 36.02 3.97 -4.03
N PHE A 329 36.55 4.56 -5.10
CA PHE A 329 37.43 5.72 -4.99
C PHE A 329 36.72 6.90 -4.31
N GLU A 330 35.44 7.08 -4.62
CA GLU A 330 34.56 8.10 -4.04
C GLU A 330 34.44 7.92 -2.52
N LEU A 331 34.20 6.70 -2.05
CA LEU A 331 34.08 6.40 -0.63
C LEU A 331 35.42 6.59 0.11
N VAL A 332 36.54 6.15 -0.48
CA VAL A 332 37.89 6.36 0.09
C VAL A 332 38.20 7.85 0.23
N ARG A 333 37.88 8.64 -0.79
CA ARG A 333 38.07 10.10 -0.77
C ARG A 333 37.20 10.75 0.32
N PHE A 334 35.91 10.43 0.36
CA PHE A 334 34.98 10.93 1.36
C PHE A 334 35.47 10.64 2.79
N TYR A 335 35.89 9.40 3.06
CA TYR A 335 36.41 9.02 4.37
C TYR A 335 37.63 9.85 4.78
N LYS A 336 38.57 10.09 3.86
CA LYS A 336 39.74 10.94 4.13
C LYS A 336 39.32 12.36 4.51
N GLU A 337 38.38 12.95 3.77
CA GLU A 337 37.89 14.31 4.02
C GLU A 337 37.28 14.47 5.43
N ILE A 338 36.45 13.52 5.88
CA ILE A 338 35.80 13.60 7.22
C ILE A 338 36.72 13.19 8.38
N SER A 339 37.81 12.47 8.09
CA SER A 339 38.79 12.02 9.09
C SER A 339 39.92 13.03 9.36
N MET A 340 40.04 14.06 8.52
CA MET A 340 41.03 15.15 8.67
C MET A 340 40.56 16.32 9.54
N VAL A 341 39.29 16.28 9.99
CA VAL A 341 38.67 17.24 10.90
C VAL A 341 38.67 16.68 12.32
#